data_AF-A0A7X0HLL0-F1
#
_entry.id   AF-A0A7X0HLL0-F1
#
_cell.length_a   1.000
_cell.length_b   1.000
_cell.length_c   1.000
_cell.angle_alpha   90.00
_cell.angle_beta   90.00
_cell.angle_gamma   90.00
#
_symmetry.space_group_name_H-M   'P 1'
#
loop_
_entity.id
_entity.type
_entity.pdbx_description
1 polymer ?
#
loop_
_entity_poly.entity_id
_entity_poly.type
_entity_poly.pdbx_seq_one_letter_code
_entity_poly.pdbx_strand_id
1 'polypeptide(L)'
;MEARLGRKMPPSYREFLRVSDGWRHAGQFVVELAGTGAARWHQDAMGLGKDFDEAWGEEGNPEEVRAMVGLWSRALQLDVESDAVFVLLDPEDVGPDGEWAVRVWAYWRASDPQRYPSFAAYMVDMHREFHSFANDDREGRAAFVNETTRTQDAAVAVARTAALRGRHEEAVRLLTEAAGYGRPYAADILHQLRLLSGERAYGRPMVPPGSPRFLTELLPLHAAEVVESGRSLEGSQYAYFTDPNTFPDTARAAVDIWRLMGTGDYRYQPGGAFGRAVDEAHAAARWGDTDTAWRILRAAIPLWEPLDPDHLAPVGLLADPVLAPILTPARRTELLATPRGDESGTAHASAEPTADLDPGGLSWLVREGGLRPGNPSLSDFRMVLVEGVAPDELPVLLGESTGTPLSPPLHRWKVRRYHRMEEQRASVPQDRALLRVGRAGAGWSFGFEEDPAGRHSAHWFRSPAPAASSRGGRAIVVWGGWSWDTLLFHLSVAEAGDPLFEYTVRDGIVETETGSVPPELAPASLGFSPPSAVAPHEPPKDAAAHTTATARALDALAEMYGIRLPRHALTEGLLRSFESVSWVREPRDGDSWVTLRFE
;
A
#
# COMPACT_ATOMS: atom_id res chain seq x y z
N MET A 1 -23.93 -50.73 -13.26
CA MET A 1 -22.93 -49.74 -13.72
C MET A 1 -21.50 -50.18 -13.43
N GLU A 2 -21.08 -50.35 -12.17
CA GLU A 2 -19.69 -50.70 -11.82
C GLU A 2 -19.17 -51.96 -12.56
N ALA A 3 -19.98 -53.01 -12.65
CA ALA A 3 -19.64 -54.20 -13.43
C ALA A 3 -19.42 -53.92 -14.93
N ARG A 4 -20.15 -52.96 -15.52
CA ARG A 4 -19.99 -52.52 -16.91
C ARG A 4 -18.73 -51.68 -17.10
N LEU A 5 -18.40 -50.84 -16.13
CA LEU A 5 -17.24 -49.93 -16.17
C LEU A 5 -15.94 -50.58 -15.67
N GLY A 6 -16.03 -51.73 -14.99
CA GLY A 6 -14.89 -52.49 -14.48
C GLY A 6 -14.23 -51.93 -13.22
N ARG A 7 -14.80 -50.89 -12.59
CA ARG A 7 -14.26 -50.26 -11.38
C ARG A 7 -15.35 -49.99 -10.35
N LYS A 8 -14.96 -49.99 -9.07
CA LYS A 8 -15.79 -49.46 -7.98
C LYS A 8 -15.75 -47.94 -8.04
N MET A 9 -16.91 -47.30 -8.03
CA MET A 9 -17.03 -45.85 -8.09
C MET A 9 -16.67 -45.21 -6.74
N PRO A 10 -16.27 -43.93 -6.73
CA PRO A 10 -15.97 -43.20 -5.50
C PRO A 10 -17.22 -43.11 -4.60
N PRO A 11 -17.05 -43.13 -3.27
CA PRO A 11 -18.16 -43.23 -2.31
C PRO A 11 -19.26 -42.19 -2.54
N SER A 12 -18.91 -40.92 -2.72
CA SER A 12 -19.88 -39.84 -2.87
C SER A 12 -20.70 -39.93 -4.15
N TYR A 13 -20.11 -40.37 -5.26
CA TYR A 13 -20.87 -40.61 -6.51
C TYR A 13 -21.83 -41.80 -6.35
N ARG A 14 -21.43 -42.84 -5.61
CA ARG A 14 -22.31 -43.98 -5.32
C ARG A 14 -23.50 -43.58 -4.46
N GLU A 15 -23.29 -42.78 -3.42
CA GLU A 15 -24.40 -42.30 -2.58
C GLU A 15 -25.34 -41.39 -3.38
N PHE A 16 -24.79 -40.50 -4.20
CA PHE A 16 -25.59 -39.69 -5.13
C PHE A 16 -26.46 -40.56 -6.05
N LEU A 17 -25.88 -41.59 -6.68
CA LEU A 17 -26.63 -42.49 -7.57
C LEU A 17 -27.69 -43.36 -6.86
N ARG A 18 -27.59 -43.53 -5.54
CA ARG A 18 -28.65 -44.19 -4.75
C ARG A 18 -29.87 -43.31 -4.55
N VAL A 19 -29.66 -41.98 -4.55
CA VAL A 19 -30.73 -41.00 -4.35
C VAL A 19 -31.30 -40.54 -5.69
N SER A 20 -30.44 -40.33 -6.70
CA SER A 20 -30.83 -39.84 -8.03
C SER A 20 -30.01 -40.52 -9.13
N ASP A 21 -30.68 -41.11 -10.12
CA ASP A 21 -30.02 -41.75 -11.28
C ASP A 21 -29.66 -40.70 -12.35
N GLY A 22 -28.75 -39.79 -12.01
CA GLY A 22 -28.41 -38.60 -12.79
C GLY A 22 -29.03 -37.32 -12.22
N TRP A 23 -28.69 -36.17 -12.79
CA TRP A 23 -29.20 -34.87 -12.34
C TRP A 23 -29.34 -33.90 -13.50
N ARG A 24 -30.33 -33.00 -13.40
CA ARG A 24 -30.52 -31.93 -14.39
C ARG A 24 -30.10 -30.59 -13.82
N HIS A 25 -29.47 -29.77 -14.66
CA HIS A 25 -28.93 -28.46 -14.27
C HIS A 25 -27.93 -28.57 -13.11
N ALA A 26 -26.89 -29.38 -13.31
CA ALA A 26 -25.75 -29.45 -12.40
C ALA A 26 -24.89 -28.20 -12.62
N GLY A 27 -25.21 -27.13 -11.90
CA GLY A 27 -24.67 -25.80 -12.18
C GLY A 27 -25.35 -25.16 -13.39
N GLN A 28 -24.70 -24.18 -14.01
CA GLN A 28 -25.30 -23.46 -15.14
C GLN A 28 -25.08 -24.16 -16.48
N PHE A 29 -23.92 -24.78 -16.66
CA PHE A 29 -23.44 -25.21 -17.98
C PHE A 29 -23.58 -26.72 -18.24
N VAL A 30 -23.99 -27.52 -17.25
CA VAL A 30 -24.27 -28.95 -17.43
C VAL A 30 -25.77 -29.18 -17.30
N VAL A 31 -26.41 -29.40 -18.45
CA VAL A 31 -27.86 -29.62 -18.55
C VAL A 31 -28.22 -30.98 -17.98
N GLU A 32 -27.44 -32.02 -18.27
CA GLU A 32 -27.63 -33.38 -17.76
C GLU A 32 -26.32 -34.00 -17.30
N LEU A 33 -26.30 -34.40 -16.03
CA LEU A 33 -25.22 -35.14 -15.40
C LEU A 33 -25.57 -36.63 -15.34
N ALA A 34 -24.59 -37.48 -15.63
CA ALA A 34 -24.78 -38.89 -15.87
C ALA A 34 -25.36 -39.65 -14.68
N GLY A 35 -26.39 -40.44 -14.97
CA GLY A 35 -26.80 -41.57 -14.15
C GLY A 35 -26.04 -42.86 -14.47
N THR A 36 -26.50 -43.97 -13.89
CA THR A 36 -25.93 -45.31 -14.02
C THR A 36 -25.88 -45.84 -15.47
N GLY A 37 -26.80 -45.38 -16.32
CA GLY A 37 -26.86 -45.76 -17.74
C GLY A 37 -25.90 -44.97 -18.63
N ALA A 38 -25.73 -43.67 -18.35
CA ALA A 38 -25.03 -42.74 -19.24
C ALA A 38 -23.53 -42.57 -18.92
N ALA A 39 -23.10 -42.88 -17.69
CA ALA A 39 -21.70 -42.79 -17.29
C ALA A 39 -20.82 -43.72 -18.14
N ARG A 40 -19.74 -43.17 -18.69
CA ARG A 40 -18.84 -43.84 -19.65
C ARG A 40 -17.40 -43.33 -19.50
N TRP A 41 -16.43 -44.15 -19.88
CA TRP A 41 -15.04 -43.69 -20.03
C TRP A 41 -14.99 -42.65 -21.15
N HIS A 42 -14.23 -41.57 -20.93
CA HIS A 42 -14.06 -40.51 -21.91
C HIS A 42 -13.39 -41.07 -23.17
N GLN A 43 -13.90 -40.68 -24.35
CA GLN A 43 -13.47 -41.25 -25.64
C GLN A 43 -12.55 -40.33 -26.43
N ASP A 44 -12.24 -39.15 -25.89
CA ASP A 44 -11.43 -38.12 -26.56
C ASP A 44 -11.89 -37.82 -28.00
N ALA A 45 -13.22 -37.72 -28.19
CA ALA A 45 -13.80 -37.54 -29.52
C ALA A 45 -13.37 -36.24 -30.22
N MET A 46 -12.91 -35.26 -29.43
CA MET A 46 -12.41 -33.96 -29.92
C MET A 46 -10.89 -33.95 -30.13
N GLY A 47 -10.18 -35.04 -29.82
CA GLY A 47 -8.73 -35.15 -29.97
C GLY A 47 -7.94 -34.21 -29.07
N LEU A 48 -8.54 -33.75 -27.96
CA LEU A 48 -7.90 -32.83 -27.02
C LEU A 48 -6.78 -33.52 -26.24
N GLY A 49 -6.89 -34.83 -26.02
CA GLY A 49 -5.96 -35.61 -25.21
C GLY A 49 -4.51 -35.46 -25.65
N LYS A 50 -4.26 -35.51 -26.96
CA LYS A 50 -2.90 -35.41 -27.50
C LYS A 50 -2.27 -34.04 -27.20
N ASP A 51 -2.97 -32.95 -27.50
CA ASP A 51 -2.43 -31.60 -27.35
C ASP A 51 -2.19 -31.27 -25.86
N PHE A 52 -3.11 -31.69 -24.99
CA PHE A 52 -2.95 -31.54 -23.54
C PHE A 52 -1.84 -32.42 -22.97
N ASP A 53 -1.71 -33.68 -23.40
CA ASP A 53 -0.66 -34.57 -22.92
C ASP A 53 0.74 -34.09 -23.34
N GLU A 54 0.88 -33.56 -24.55
CA GLU A 54 2.12 -32.92 -25.02
C GLU A 54 2.45 -31.69 -24.16
N ALA A 55 1.48 -30.80 -23.95
CA ALA A 55 1.68 -29.58 -23.15
C ALA A 55 1.95 -29.88 -21.67
N TRP A 56 1.22 -30.81 -21.05
CA TRP A 56 1.38 -31.16 -19.64
C TRP A 56 2.63 -32.00 -19.37
N GLY A 57 3.06 -32.80 -20.33
CA GLY A 57 4.22 -33.69 -20.23
C GLY A 57 5.59 -32.99 -20.27
N GLU A 58 5.65 -31.68 -20.51
CA GLU A 58 6.89 -30.92 -20.52
C GLU A 58 7.63 -31.01 -19.17
N GLU A 59 8.95 -31.23 -19.22
CA GLU A 59 9.77 -31.47 -18.03
C GLU A 59 9.76 -30.31 -17.03
N GLY A 60 9.55 -29.08 -17.52
CA GLY A 60 9.45 -27.87 -16.72
C GLY A 60 8.13 -27.67 -15.97
N ASN A 61 7.11 -28.49 -16.23
CA ASN A 61 5.82 -28.35 -15.57
C ASN A 61 5.82 -28.88 -14.13
N PRO A 62 4.99 -28.30 -13.24
CA PRO A 62 4.75 -28.83 -11.91
C PRO A 62 4.29 -30.30 -11.94
N GLU A 63 4.63 -31.07 -10.90
CA GLU A 63 4.23 -32.48 -10.78
C GLU A 63 2.72 -32.68 -10.88
N GLU A 64 1.94 -31.76 -10.31
CA GLU A 64 0.47 -31.77 -10.36
C GLU A 64 -0.08 -31.65 -11.78
N VAL A 65 0.61 -30.89 -12.64
CA VAL A 65 0.25 -30.73 -14.05
C VAL A 65 0.65 -31.98 -14.83
N ARG A 66 1.87 -32.49 -14.62
CA ARG A 66 2.33 -33.74 -15.25
C ARG A 66 1.47 -34.94 -14.88
N ALA A 67 0.91 -34.98 -13.67
CA ALA A 67 -0.02 -36.01 -13.23
C ALA A 67 -1.33 -36.04 -14.04
N MET A 68 -1.67 -34.97 -14.77
CA MET A 68 -2.84 -34.92 -15.65
C MET A 68 -2.61 -35.58 -17.02
N VAL A 69 -1.37 -35.94 -17.37
CA VAL A 69 -1.09 -36.68 -18.62
C VAL A 69 -1.91 -37.97 -18.64
N GLY A 70 -2.64 -38.20 -19.73
CA GLY A 70 -3.55 -39.32 -19.94
C GLY A 70 -4.96 -39.11 -19.39
N LEU A 71 -5.26 -37.98 -18.73
CA LEU A 71 -6.58 -37.69 -18.12
C LEU A 71 -7.73 -37.95 -19.09
N TRP A 72 -7.64 -37.43 -20.30
CA TRP A 72 -8.69 -37.55 -21.33
C TRP A 72 -8.94 -38.99 -21.78
N SER A 73 -8.00 -39.90 -21.58
CA SER A 73 -8.14 -41.32 -21.94
C SER A 73 -8.63 -42.19 -20.79
N ARG A 74 -8.32 -41.82 -19.54
CA ARG A 74 -8.62 -42.61 -18.35
C ARG A 74 -9.84 -42.15 -17.58
N ALA A 75 -10.26 -40.89 -17.73
CA ALA A 75 -11.30 -40.33 -16.91
C ALA A 75 -12.69 -40.87 -17.24
N LEU A 76 -13.54 -40.95 -16.22
CA LEU A 76 -14.96 -41.24 -16.38
C LEU A 76 -15.71 -39.95 -16.66
N GLN A 77 -16.32 -39.83 -17.84
CA GLN A 77 -17.10 -38.66 -18.25
C GLN A 77 -18.51 -38.71 -17.65
N LEU A 78 -18.93 -37.59 -17.04
CA LEU A 78 -20.23 -37.44 -16.40
C LEU A 78 -21.13 -36.40 -17.08
N ASP A 79 -20.62 -35.46 -17.85
CA ASP A 79 -21.44 -34.56 -18.67
C ASP A 79 -22.11 -35.35 -19.80
N VAL A 80 -23.44 -35.48 -19.74
CA VAL A 80 -24.24 -36.12 -20.79
C VAL A 80 -24.67 -35.07 -21.80
N GLU A 81 -25.17 -33.94 -21.30
CA GLU A 81 -25.51 -32.76 -22.07
C GLU A 81 -24.94 -31.54 -21.34
N SER A 82 -24.08 -30.78 -22.00
CA SER A 82 -23.45 -29.58 -21.47
C SER A 82 -23.22 -28.54 -22.57
N ASP A 83 -23.13 -27.29 -22.17
CA ASP A 83 -22.71 -26.20 -23.04
C ASP A 83 -21.18 -26.16 -23.04
N ALA A 84 -20.53 -27.01 -23.85
CA ALA A 84 -19.08 -27.10 -24.02
C ALA A 84 -18.24 -27.19 -22.71
N VAL A 85 -18.75 -27.94 -21.72
CA VAL A 85 -18.07 -28.29 -20.46
C VAL A 85 -17.91 -29.81 -20.33
N PHE A 86 -16.71 -30.27 -20.00
CA PHE A 86 -16.45 -31.65 -19.59
C PHE A 86 -16.38 -31.76 -18.07
N VAL A 87 -17.03 -32.79 -17.52
CA VAL A 87 -16.97 -33.17 -16.11
C VAL A 87 -16.40 -34.58 -16.02
N LEU A 88 -15.16 -34.67 -15.56
CA LEU A 88 -14.35 -35.88 -15.63
C LEU A 88 -13.99 -36.36 -14.22
N LEU A 89 -14.32 -37.60 -13.87
CA LEU A 89 -13.82 -38.25 -12.66
C LEU A 89 -12.51 -38.97 -12.95
N ASP A 90 -11.44 -38.63 -12.25
CA ASP A 90 -10.10 -39.20 -12.48
C ASP A 90 -9.81 -40.38 -11.53
N PRO A 91 -9.77 -41.63 -12.03
CA PRO A 91 -9.51 -42.81 -11.22
C PRO A 91 -8.05 -42.96 -10.74
N GLU A 92 -7.12 -42.11 -11.20
CA GLU A 92 -5.72 -42.11 -10.77
C GLU A 92 -5.41 -40.98 -9.77
N ASP A 93 -6.32 -40.02 -9.61
CA ASP A 93 -6.25 -38.96 -8.61
C ASP A 93 -7.21 -39.29 -7.45
N VAL A 94 -6.77 -40.19 -6.57
CA VAL A 94 -7.58 -40.74 -5.48
C VAL A 94 -7.15 -40.16 -4.13
N GLY A 95 -8.10 -39.53 -3.43
CA GLY A 95 -7.91 -39.02 -2.07
C GLY A 95 -7.81 -40.13 -1.01
N PRO A 96 -7.36 -39.78 0.22
CA PRO A 96 -7.24 -40.75 1.33
C PRO A 96 -8.58 -41.37 1.78
N ASP A 97 -9.69 -40.74 1.42
CA ASP A 97 -11.07 -41.19 1.64
C ASP A 97 -11.59 -42.15 0.54
N GLY A 98 -10.79 -42.40 -0.50
CA GLY A 98 -11.16 -43.20 -1.66
C GLY A 98 -12.01 -42.43 -2.68
N GLU A 99 -12.17 -41.11 -2.51
CA GLU A 99 -12.80 -40.25 -3.49
C GLU A 99 -11.88 -40.05 -4.69
N TRP A 100 -12.46 -40.00 -5.88
CA TRP A 100 -11.76 -39.63 -7.10
C TRP A 100 -11.96 -38.13 -7.30
N ALA A 101 -10.89 -37.44 -7.70
CA ALA A 101 -11.00 -36.02 -8.02
C ALA A 101 -11.89 -35.81 -9.25
N VAL A 102 -12.70 -34.75 -9.21
CA VAL A 102 -13.42 -34.27 -10.40
C VAL A 102 -12.57 -33.20 -11.08
N ARG A 103 -12.41 -33.30 -12.40
CA ARG A 103 -11.76 -32.33 -13.26
C ARG A 103 -12.83 -31.72 -14.16
N VAL A 104 -13.02 -30.40 -14.07
CA VAL A 104 -13.99 -29.66 -14.89
C VAL A 104 -13.24 -28.79 -15.86
N TRP A 105 -13.49 -28.96 -17.15
CA TRP A 105 -12.86 -28.16 -18.21
C TRP A 105 -13.93 -27.56 -19.12
N ALA A 106 -13.77 -26.29 -19.48
CA ALA A 106 -14.69 -25.57 -20.35
C ALA A 106 -13.91 -24.92 -21.49
N TYR A 107 -14.41 -25.01 -22.72
CA TYR A 107 -13.68 -24.56 -23.91
C TYR A 107 -13.29 -23.06 -23.88
N TRP A 108 -14.10 -22.23 -23.22
CA TRP A 108 -13.84 -20.78 -23.09
C TRP A 108 -12.93 -20.42 -21.92
N ARG A 109 -12.58 -21.37 -21.04
CA ARG A 109 -11.60 -21.12 -19.98
C ARG A 109 -10.21 -21.35 -20.55
N ALA A 110 -9.43 -20.29 -20.66
CA ALA A 110 -8.01 -20.36 -21.03
C ALA A 110 -7.14 -20.85 -19.86
N SER A 111 -7.55 -21.95 -19.21
CA SER A 111 -6.88 -22.53 -18.04
C SER A 111 -7.02 -24.05 -18.04
N ASP A 112 -6.16 -24.72 -17.28
CA ASP A 112 -6.25 -26.16 -17.03
C ASP A 112 -7.58 -26.56 -16.36
N PRO A 113 -7.97 -27.86 -16.43
CA PRO A 113 -9.16 -28.37 -15.78
C PRO A 113 -9.18 -28.09 -14.27
N GLN A 114 -10.24 -27.44 -13.80
CA GLN A 114 -10.44 -27.15 -12.37
C GLN A 114 -10.62 -28.45 -11.60
N ARG A 115 -9.82 -28.64 -10.54
CA ARG A 115 -9.88 -29.79 -9.65
C ARG A 115 -10.86 -29.59 -8.49
N TYR A 116 -11.70 -30.58 -8.25
CA TYR A 116 -12.43 -30.77 -7.00
C TYR A 116 -11.96 -32.07 -6.34
N PRO A 117 -11.80 -32.12 -5.02
CA PRO A 117 -11.26 -33.30 -4.34
C PRO A 117 -12.20 -34.52 -4.38
N SER A 118 -13.49 -34.32 -4.65
CA SER A 118 -14.49 -35.40 -4.70
C SER A 118 -15.72 -35.00 -5.51
N PHE A 119 -16.56 -35.99 -5.85
CA PHE A 119 -17.85 -35.72 -6.50
C PHE A 119 -18.80 -34.92 -5.60
N ALA A 120 -18.82 -35.19 -4.28
CA ALA A 120 -19.58 -34.38 -3.33
C ALA A 120 -19.15 -32.90 -3.34
N ALA A 121 -17.85 -32.63 -3.33
CA ALA A 121 -17.34 -31.26 -3.35
C ALA A 121 -17.76 -30.53 -4.64
N TYR A 122 -17.69 -31.20 -5.78
CA TYR A 122 -18.20 -30.68 -7.05
C TYR A 122 -19.71 -30.37 -6.97
N MET A 123 -20.54 -31.30 -6.47
CA MET A 123 -21.99 -31.08 -6.39
C MET A 123 -22.38 -29.94 -5.43
N VAL A 124 -21.65 -29.74 -4.33
CA VAL A 124 -21.87 -28.59 -3.44
C VAL A 124 -21.54 -27.27 -4.16
N ASP A 125 -20.48 -27.24 -4.96
CA ASP A 125 -20.11 -26.05 -5.74
C ASP A 125 -21.13 -25.78 -6.86
N MET A 126 -21.60 -26.80 -7.57
CA MET A 126 -22.67 -26.69 -8.56
C MET A 126 -23.99 -26.20 -7.95
N HIS A 127 -24.29 -26.60 -6.72
CA HIS A 127 -25.43 -26.08 -5.99
C HIS A 127 -25.28 -24.58 -5.69
N ARG A 128 -24.09 -24.11 -5.29
CA ARG A 128 -23.78 -22.68 -5.10
C ARG A 128 -23.87 -21.90 -6.41
N GLU A 129 -23.25 -22.42 -7.47
CA GLU A 129 -23.26 -21.85 -8.81
C GLU A 129 -24.69 -21.64 -9.32
N PHE A 130 -25.53 -22.68 -9.21
CA PHE A 130 -26.94 -22.60 -9.58
C PHE A 130 -27.67 -21.45 -8.87
N HIS A 131 -27.46 -21.28 -7.56
CA HIS A 131 -28.06 -20.19 -6.79
C HIS A 131 -27.55 -18.81 -7.21
N SER A 132 -26.24 -18.70 -7.48
CA SER A 132 -25.62 -17.45 -7.91
C SER A 132 -26.21 -16.97 -9.24
N PHE A 133 -26.33 -17.86 -10.23
CA PHE A 133 -26.90 -17.50 -11.54
C PHE A 133 -28.42 -17.37 -11.54
N ALA A 134 -29.13 -18.08 -10.67
CA ALA A 134 -30.58 -17.90 -10.52
C ALA A 134 -30.94 -16.50 -10.00
N ASN A 135 -29.98 -15.77 -9.44
CA ASN A 135 -30.13 -14.38 -9.01
C ASN A 135 -29.77 -13.34 -10.09
N ASP A 136 -29.37 -13.76 -11.30
CA ASP A 136 -29.05 -12.86 -12.41
C ASP A 136 -30.34 -12.20 -12.93
N ASP A 137 -30.46 -10.89 -12.69
CA ASP A 137 -31.63 -10.02 -12.91
C ASP A 137 -31.87 -9.73 -14.40
N ARG A 138 -31.70 -10.75 -15.25
CA ARG A 138 -32.02 -10.72 -16.67
C ARG A 138 -33.54 -10.62 -16.82
N GLU A 139 -33.99 -9.37 -17.00
CA GLU A 139 -35.32 -8.93 -17.42
C GLU A 139 -36.49 -9.51 -16.60
N GLY A 140 -36.83 -8.84 -15.50
CA GLY A 140 -38.18 -8.90 -14.92
C GLY A 140 -38.62 -10.23 -14.33
N ARG A 141 -37.69 -11.14 -14.04
CA ARG A 141 -37.98 -12.40 -13.34
C ARG A 141 -38.16 -12.13 -11.84
N ALA A 142 -39.08 -12.85 -11.20
CA ALA A 142 -39.27 -12.77 -9.76
C ALA A 142 -37.99 -13.24 -9.03
N ALA A 143 -37.65 -12.55 -7.93
CA ALA A 143 -36.47 -12.89 -7.12
C ALA A 143 -36.46 -14.38 -6.74
N PHE A 144 -35.31 -15.03 -6.93
CA PHE A 144 -35.12 -16.45 -6.59
C PHE A 144 -35.04 -16.64 -5.05
N VAL A 145 -36.21 -16.82 -4.43
CA VAL A 145 -36.34 -16.91 -2.96
C VAL A 145 -36.74 -18.34 -2.54
N ASN A 146 -35.88 -18.99 -1.77
CA ASN A 146 -36.09 -20.30 -1.15
C ASN A 146 -35.49 -20.31 0.28
N GLU A 147 -35.50 -21.45 0.96
CA GLU A 147 -34.95 -21.56 2.33
C GLU A 147 -33.43 -21.30 2.39
N THR A 148 -32.68 -21.79 1.40
CA THR A 148 -31.24 -21.54 1.27
C THR A 148 -30.97 -20.05 1.13
N THR A 149 -31.66 -19.37 0.21
CA THR A 149 -31.43 -17.93 -0.02
C THR A 149 -31.83 -17.07 1.17
N ARG A 150 -32.93 -17.40 1.87
CA ARG A 150 -33.29 -16.74 3.14
C ARG A 150 -32.24 -16.94 4.23
N THR A 151 -31.67 -18.14 4.32
CA THR A 151 -30.59 -18.44 5.27
C THR A 151 -29.35 -17.60 4.97
N GLN A 152 -28.98 -17.50 3.69
CA GLN A 152 -27.84 -16.69 3.27
C GLN A 152 -28.10 -15.18 3.43
N ASP A 153 -29.31 -14.70 3.17
CA ASP A 153 -29.69 -13.30 3.41
C ASP A 153 -29.64 -12.95 4.91
N ALA A 154 -30.07 -13.87 5.77
CA ALA A 154 -29.91 -13.73 7.22
C ALA A 154 -28.43 -13.73 7.63
N ALA A 155 -27.59 -14.57 6.98
CA ALA A 155 -26.16 -14.59 7.21
C ALA A 155 -25.48 -13.26 6.81
N VAL A 156 -25.92 -12.61 5.72
CA VAL A 156 -25.44 -11.26 5.32
C VAL A 156 -25.79 -10.23 6.41
N ALA A 157 -27.00 -10.25 6.95
CA ALA A 157 -27.40 -9.34 8.02
C ALA A 157 -26.58 -9.55 9.31
N VAL A 158 -26.33 -10.82 9.67
CA VAL A 158 -25.45 -11.17 10.81
C VAL A 158 -24.02 -10.71 10.56
N ALA A 159 -23.49 -10.94 9.35
CA ALA A 159 -22.14 -10.55 8.98
C ALA A 159 -21.95 -9.03 9.02
N ARG A 160 -22.93 -8.28 8.51
CA ARG A 160 -22.96 -6.81 8.60
C ARG A 160 -22.83 -6.33 10.04
N THR A 161 -23.65 -6.91 10.93
CA THR A 161 -23.62 -6.59 12.36
C THR A 161 -22.29 -6.99 13.00
N ALA A 162 -21.74 -8.16 12.65
CA ALA A 162 -20.42 -8.60 13.11
C ALA A 162 -19.31 -7.63 12.69
N ALA A 163 -19.32 -7.17 11.43
CA ALA A 163 -18.34 -6.21 10.92
C ALA A 163 -18.39 -4.87 11.68
N LEU A 164 -19.60 -4.32 11.92
CA LEU A 164 -19.77 -3.08 12.68
C LEU A 164 -19.38 -3.20 14.16
N ARG A 165 -19.48 -4.40 14.73
CA ARG A 165 -19.00 -4.71 16.10
C ARG A 165 -17.50 -4.98 16.18
N GLY A 166 -16.75 -4.87 15.08
CA GLY A 166 -15.32 -5.17 15.07
C GLY A 166 -14.96 -6.64 14.80
N ARG A 167 -15.94 -7.55 14.70
CA ARG A 167 -15.74 -8.99 14.41
C ARG A 167 -15.60 -9.22 12.89
N HIS A 168 -14.65 -8.53 12.28
CA HIS A 168 -14.46 -8.51 10.83
C HIS A 168 -14.10 -9.88 10.23
N GLU A 169 -13.34 -10.72 10.93
CA GLU A 169 -13.02 -12.08 10.45
C GLU A 169 -14.25 -12.97 10.34
N GLU A 170 -15.17 -12.88 11.31
CA GLU A 170 -16.45 -13.59 11.26
C GLU A 170 -17.32 -13.08 10.11
N ALA A 171 -17.35 -11.76 9.93
CA ALA A 171 -18.05 -11.16 8.80
C ALA A 171 -17.50 -11.67 7.46
N VAL A 172 -16.18 -11.65 7.26
CA VAL A 172 -15.52 -12.12 6.03
C VAL A 172 -15.91 -13.56 5.71
N ARG A 173 -15.94 -14.46 6.70
CA ARG A 173 -16.35 -15.87 6.49
C ARG A 173 -17.80 -15.97 6.02
N LEU A 174 -18.73 -15.33 6.72
CA LEU A 174 -20.16 -15.36 6.39
C LEU A 174 -20.44 -14.75 5.01
N LEU A 175 -19.79 -13.63 4.70
CA LEU A 175 -19.94 -12.93 3.42
C LEU A 175 -19.32 -13.70 2.26
N THR A 176 -18.21 -14.41 2.48
CA THR A 176 -17.61 -15.27 1.45
C THR A 176 -18.57 -16.39 1.07
N GLU A 177 -19.22 -17.02 2.04
CA GLU A 177 -20.24 -18.03 1.78
C GLU A 177 -21.43 -17.42 1.02
N ALA A 178 -22.02 -16.34 1.52
CA ALA A 178 -23.18 -15.71 0.91
C ALA A 178 -22.90 -15.16 -0.51
N ALA A 179 -21.70 -14.61 -0.75
CA ALA A 179 -21.27 -14.19 -2.08
C ALA A 179 -21.14 -15.38 -3.05
N GLY A 180 -20.75 -16.56 -2.56
CA GLY A 180 -20.75 -17.80 -3.36
C GLY A 180 -22.14 -18.24 -3.82
N TYR A 181 -23.19 -17.88 -3.07
CA TYR A 181 -24.60 -18.04 -3.48
C TYR A 181 -25.15 -16.85 -4.28
N GLY A 182 -24.29 -15.90 -4.68
CA GLY A 182 -24.67 -14.69 -5.40
C GLY A 182 -25.65 -13.80 -4.65
N ARG A 183 -25.64 -13.82 -3.31
CA ARG A 183 -26.60 -13.01 -2.53
C ARG A 183 -26.35 -11.51 -2.71
N PRO A 184 -27.41 -10.69 -2.77
CA PRO A 184 -27.28 -9.24 -2.85
C PRO A 184 -26.40 -8.68 -1.73
N TYR A 185 -25.63 -7.63 -2.03
CA TYR A 185 -24.77 -6.88 -1.11
C TYR A 185 -23.56 -7.63 -0.55
N ALA A 186 -23.56 -8.97 -0.52
CA ALA A 186 -22.50 -9.78 0.08
C ALA A 186 -21.12 -9.49 -0.53
N ALA A 187 -21.04 -9.43 -1.86
CA ALA A 187 -19.79 -9.16 -2.57
C ALA A 187 -19.27 -7.73 -2.34
N ASP A 188 -20.15 -6.72 -2.38
CA ASP A 188 -19.78 -5.31 -2.19
C ASP A 188 -19.28 -5.02 -0.77
N ILE A 189 -19.94 -5.61 0.22
CA ILE A 189 -19.55 -5.54 1.63
C ILE A 189 -18.23 -6.29 1.85
N LEU A 190 -18.08 -7.50 1.30
CA LEU A 190 -16.84 -8.28 1.38
C LEU A 190 -15.67 -7.55 0.75
N HIS A 191 -15.90 -6.85 -0.37
CA HIS A 191 -14.88 -6.05 -1.05
C HIS A 191 -14.29 -4.97 -0.13
N GLN A 192 -15.13 -4.23 0.60
CA GLN A 192 -14.67 -3.21 1.55
C GLN A 192 -13.79 -3.80 2.67
N LEU A 193 -14.18 -4.94 3.23
CA LEU A 193 -13.40 -5.61 4.28
C LEU A 193 -12.04 -6.10 3.74
N ARG A 194 -12.02 -6.65 2.52
CA ARG A 194 -10.78 -7.12 1.86
C ARG A 194 -9.81 -5.99 1.53
N LEU A 195 -10.32 -4.86 1.00
CA LEU A 195 -9.51 -3.67 0.73
C LEU A 195 -8.76 -3.18 1.98
N LEU A 196 -9.46 -3.08 3.11
CA LEU A 196 -8.85 -2.67 4.38
C LEU A 196 -7.94 -3.75 4.95
N SER A 197 -8.25 -5.03 4.79
CA SER A 197 -7.37 -6.13 5.22
C SER A 197 -6.10 -6.26 4.37
N GLY A 198 -5.98 -5.52 3.26
CA GLY A 198 -4.83 -5.57 2.35
C GLY A 198 -4.85 -6.77 1.40
N GLU A 199 -5.94 -7.52 1.34
CA GLU A 199 -6.13 -8.57 0.34
C GLU A 199 -6.37 -7.93 -1.03
N ARG A 200 -5.77 -8.51 -2.08
CA ARG A 200 -6.11 -8.12 -3.46
C ARG A 200 -7.56 -8.50 -3.71
N ALA A 201 -8.45 -7.51 -3.65
CA ALA A 201 -9.85 -7.70 -3.92
C ALA A 201 -10.07 -7.84 -5.44
N TYR A 202 -10.10 -9.08 -5.94
CA TYR A 202 -10.50 -9.35 -7.31
C TYR A 202 -12.03 -9.23 -7.45
N GLY A 203 -12.48 -8.61 -8.53
CA GLY A 203 -13.89 -8.35 -8.82
C GLY A 203 -14.28 -6.89 -8.63
N ARG A 204 -15.09 -6.36 -9.55
CA ARG A 204 -15.59 -4.98 -9.51
C ARG A 204 -16.88 -4.96 -8.69
N PRO A 205 -16.97 -4.19 -7.61
CA PRO A 205 -18.21 -4.09 -6.86
C PRO A 205 -19.31 -3.49 -7.76
N MET A 206 -20.54 -3.95 -7.60
CA MET A 206 -21.70 -3.48 -8.36
C MET A 206 -22.32 -2.26 -7.66
N VAL A 207 -21.51 -1.27 -7.31
CA VAL A 207 -22.04 0.00 -6.81
C VAL A 207 -22.48 0.84 -8.01
N PRO A 208 -23.75 1.25 -8.10
CA PRO A 208 -24.21 2.10 -9.18
C PRO A 208 -23.36 3.38 -9.24
N PRO A 209 -22.86 3.79 -10.41
CA PRO A 209 -22.04 5.00 -10.54
C PRO A 209 -22.76 6.30 -10.17
N GLY A 210 -24.10 6.26 -10.12
CA GLY A 210 -24.94 7.34 -9.63
C GLY A 210 -25.06 7.42 -8.09
N SER A 211 -24.50 6.47 -7.34
CA SER A 211 -24.61 6.47 -5.87
C SER A 211 -23.57 7.41 -5.24
N PRO A 212 -23.90 8.10 -4.14
CA PRO A 212 -22.93 8.88 -3.38
C PRO A 212 -21.72 8.05 -2.92
N ARG A 213 -21.95 6.80 -2.49
CA ARG A 213 -20.90 5.86 -2.07
C ARG A 213 -19.89 5.59 -3.19
N PHE A 214 -20.33 5.47 -4.45
CA PHE A 214 -19.40 5.28 -5.56
C PHE A 214 -18.46 6.48 -5.69
N LEU A 215 -19.01 7.69 -5.68
CA LEU A 215 -18.22 8.91 -5.84
C LEU A 215 -17.27 9.17 -4.67
N THR A 216 -17.68 8.90 -3.43
CA THR A 216 -16.88 9.25 -2.25
C THR A 216 -15.92 8.15 -1.82
N GLU A 217 -16.30 6.88 -1.98
CA GLU A 217 -15.53 5.74 -1.44
C GLU A 217 -14.74 4.98 -2.51
N LEU A 218 -15.28 4.78 -3.72
CA LEU A 218 -14.70 3.85 -4.70
C LEU A 218 -13.98 4.54 -5.86
N LEU A 219 -14.59 5.56 -6.46
CA LEU A 219 -13.99 6.29 -7.58
C LEU A 219 -12.62 6.88 -7.24
N PRO A 220 -12.40 7.49 -6.05
CA PRO A 220 -11.08 7.99 -5.67
C PRO A 220 -10.01 6.91 -5.57
N LEU A 221 -10.37 5.68 -5.13
CA LEU A 221 -9.45 4.55 -5.07
C LEU A 221 -9.02 4.10 -6.47
N HIS A 222 -9.98 4.00 -7.39
CA HIS A 222 -9.68 3.70 -8.79
C HIS A 222 -8.83 4.79 -9.45
N ALA A 223 -9.08 6.06 -9.09
CA ALA A 223 -8.27 7.17 -9.58
C ALA A 223 -6.85 7.14 -9.03
N ALA A 224 -6.65 6.79 -7.76
CA ALA A 224 -5.34 6.61 -7.15
C ALA A 224 -4.53 5.54 -7.89
N GLU A 225 -5.14 4.36 -8.13
CA GLU A 225 -4.52 3.26 -8.85
C GLU A 225 -4.06 3.66 -10.26
N VAL A 226 -4.89 4.41 -10.99
CA VAL A 226 -4.55 4.88 -12.35
C VAL A 226 -3.40 5.88 -12.31
N VAL A 227 -3.44 6.86 -11.39
CA VAL A 227 -2.37 7.86 -11.23
C VAL A 227 -1.04 7.20 -10.84
N GLU A 228 -1.06 6.26 -9.90
CA GLU A 228 0.13 5.51 -9.46
C GLU A 228 0.73 4.67 -10.58
N SER A 229 -0.12 4.07 -11.43
CA SER A 229 0.32 3.29 -12.60
C SER A 229 0.89 4.14 -13.74
N GLY A 230 0.80 5.47 -13.66
CA GLY A 230 1.23 6.39 -14.72
C GLY A 230 0.34 6.36 -15.98
N ARG A 231 -0.83 5.73 -15.92
CA ARG A 231 -1.82 5.72 -17.00
C ARG A 231 -2.62 7.02 -17.00
N SER A 232 -3.15 7.41 -18.16
CA SER A 232 -4.10 8.52 -18.26
C SER A 232 -5.54 8.05 -18.01
N LEU A 233 -6.41 8.99 -17.61
CA LEU A 233 -7.86 8.75 -17.51
C LEU A 233 -8.43 8.24 -18.83
N GLU A 234 -8.08 8.89 -19.95
CA GLU A 234 -8.58 8.57 -21.30
C GLU A 234 -8.25 7.13 -21.74
N GLY A 235 -7.14 6.57 -21.28
CA GLY A 235 -6.75 5.18 -21.54
C GLY A 235 -7.32 4.16 -20.55
N SER A 236 -8.17 4.59 -19.61
CA SER A 236 -8.70 3.73 -18.56
C SER A 236 -10.17 3.37 -18.78
N GLN A 237 -10.58 2.19 -18.31
CA GLN A 237 -11.98 1.74 -18.29
C GLN A 237 -12.91 2.62 -17.41
N TYR A 238 -12.38 3.62 -16.72
CA TYR A 238 -13.11 4.52 -15.83
C TYR A 238 -13.49 5.85 -16.50
N ALA A 239 -12.97 6.15 -17.70
CA ALA A 239 -13.36 7.32 -18.49
C ALA A 239 -14.88 7.36 -18.79
N TYR A 240 -15.54 6.19 -18.83
CA TYR A 240 -16.98 6.11 -18.98
C TYR A 240 -17.76 6.85 -17.89
N PHE A 241 -17.23 6.93 -16.66
CA PHE A 241 -17.91 7.58 -15.54
C PHE A 241 -17.85 9.12 -15.58
N THR A 242 -17.10 9.69 -16.54
CA THR A 242 -17.01 11.13 -16.74
C THR A 242 -17.87 11.64 -17.90
N ASP A 243 -18.62 10.76 -18.57
CA ASP A 243 -19.51 11.15 -19.67
C ASP A 243 -20.82 11.75 -19.13
N PRO A 244 -21.08 13.06 -19.34
CA PRO A 244 -22.29 13.72 -18.86
C PRO A 244 -23.56 13.24 -19.57
N ASN A 245 -23.48 12.60 -20.74
CA ASN A 245 -24.65 12.03 -21.41
C ASN A 245 -25.14 10.75 -20.71
N THR A 246 -24.19 9.97 -20.18
CA THR A 246 -24.48 8.74 -19.46
C THR A 246 -24.80 9.02 -17.99
N PHE A 247 -24.04 9.93 -17.35
CA PHE A 247 -24.15 10.24 -15.92
C PHE A 247 -24.33 11.75 -15.68
N PRO A 248 -25.50 12.33 -16.01
CA PRO A 248 -25.70 13.78 -15.98
C PRO A 248 -25.48 14.39 -14.58
N ASP A 249 -25.81 13.65 -13.52
CA ASP A 249 -25.74 14.15 -12.14
C ASP A 249 -24.37 13.96 -11.48
N THR A 250 -23.57 12.98 -11.93
CA THR A 250 -22.31 12.59 -11.25
C THR A 250 -21.04 12.81 -12.09
N ALA A 251 -21.14 12.95 -13.42
CA ALA A 251 -19.99 13.09 -14.31
C ALA A 251 -19.08 14.28 -13.94
N ARG A 252 -19.65 15.44 -13.58
CA ARG A 252 -18.86 16.61 -13.17
C ARG A 252 -18.03 16.32 -11.91
N ALA A 253 -18.65 15.72 -10.89
CA ALA A 253 -17.95 15.35 -9.66
C ALA A 253 -16.84 14.32 -9.94
N ALA A 254 -17.10 13.36 -10.83
CA ALA A 254 -16.09 12.40 -11.26
C ALA A 254 -14.89 13.09 -11.92
N VAL A 255 -15.12 14.01 -12.87
CA VAL A 255 -14.05 14.81 -13.50
C VAL A 255 -13.23 15.59 -12.46
N ASP A 256 -13.90 16.19 -11.48
CA ASP A 256 -13.22 16.93 -10.41
C ASP A 256 -12.35 16.02 -9.54
N ILE A 257 -12.83 14.83 -9.17
CA ILE A 257 -12.03 13.82 -8.44
C ILE A 257 -10.80 13.44 -9.24
N TRP A 258 -10.95 13.11 -10.53
CA TRP A 258 -9.83 12.76 -11.41
C TRP A 258 -8.78 13.87 -11.49
N ARG A 259 -9.23 15.13 -11.64
CA ARG A 259 -8.36 16.29 -11.67
C ARG A 259 -7.58 16.44 -10.35
N LEU A 260 -8.27 16.39 -9.21
CA LEU A 260 -7.67 16.54 -7.88
C LEU A 260 -6.69 15.41 -7.57
N MET A 261 -6.99 14.18 -8.00
CA MET A 261 -6.08 13.04 -7.88
C MET A 261 -4.82 13.24 -8.74
N GLY A 262 -5.00 13.72 -9.97
CA GLY A 262 -3.87 14.02 -10.87
C GLY A 262 -2.94 15.13 -10.34
N THR A 263 -3.47 16.11 -9.61
CA THR A 263 -2.66 17.16 -8.96
C THR A 263 -2.13 16.77 -7.58
N GLY A 264 -2.63 15.68 -6.98
CA GLY A 264 -2.29 15.28 -5.61
C GLY A 264 -2.95 16.13 -4.53
N ASP A 265 -4.03 16.85 -4.86
CA ASP A 265 -4.77 17.73 -3.94
C ASP A 265 -6.10 17.13 -3.47
N TYR A 266 -6.43 15.91 -3.91
CA TYR A 266 -7.62 15.22 -3.44
C TYR A 266 -7.60 15.05 -1.91
N ARG A 267 -8.76 15.23 -1.30
CA ARG A 267 -8.98 15.03 0.13
C ARG A 267 -10.23 14.20 0.32
N TYR A 268 -10.13 13.20 1.18
CA TYR A 268 -11.32 12.46 1.60
C TYR A 268 -12.10 13.31 2.62
N GLN A 269 -13.33 13.67 2.28
CA GLN A 269 -14.17 14.57 3.08
C GLN A 269 -15.53 13.93 3.40
N PRO A 270 -15.57 12.97 4.34
CA PRO A 270 -16.84 12.43 4.80
C PRO A 270 -17.61 13.49 5.61
N GLY A 271 -18.93 13.31 5.75
CA GLY A 271 -19.76 14.22 6.54
C GLY A 271 -19.61 14.06 8.06
N GLY A 272 -20.31 14.91 8.80
CA GLY A 272 -20.55 14.71 10.24
C GLY A 272 -19.35 14.95 11.16
N ALA A 273 -19.37 14.32 12.34
CA ALA A 273 -18.31 14.42 13.33
C ALA A 273 -17.02 13.72 12.87
N PHE A 274 -17.17 12.58 12.20
CA PHE A 274 -16.05 11.86 11.59
C PHE A 274 -15.33 12.71 10.54
N GLY A 275 -16.06 13.41 9.66
CA GLY A 275 -15.50 14.38 8.71
C GLY A 275 -14.55 15.39 9.31
N ARG A 276 -14.95 16.02 10.43
CA ARG A 276 -14.10 17.00 11.12
C ARG A 276 -12.81 16.37 11.67
N ALA A 277 -12.90 15.14 12.17
CA ALA A 277 -11.72 14.41 12.64
C ALA A 277 -10.80 13.99 11.49
N VAL A 278 -11.35 13.65 10.32
CA VAL A 278 -10.57 13.40 9.10
C VAL A 278 -9.83 14.66 8.66
N ASP A 279 -10.48 15.82 8.67
CA ASP A 279 -9.82 17.11 8.36
C ASP A 279 -8.69 17.43 9.36
N GLU A 280 -8.91 17.21 10.66
CA GLU A 280 -7.90 17.41 11.71
C GLU A 280 -6.71 16.45 11.54
N ALA A 281 -6.99 15.16 11.31
CA ALA A 281 -5.98 14.15 11.05
C ALA A 281 -5.16 14.48 9.80
N HIS A 282 -5.82 14.90 8.71
CA HIS A 282 -5.13 15.35 7.50
C HIS A 282 -4.25 16.57 7.77
N ALA A 283 -4.72 17.53 8.58
CA ALA A 283 -3.94 18.72 8.94
C ALA A 283 -2.67 18.40 9.75
N ALA A 284 -2.70 17.36 10.59
CA ALA A 284 -1.53 16.82 11.29
C ALA A 284 -0.60 16.06 10.34
N ALA A 285 -1.16 15.12 9.57
CA ALA A 285 -0.45 14.23 8.66
C ALA A 285 0.31 14.95 7.54
N ARG A 286 -0.27 16.00 6.94
CA ARG A 286 0.38 16.75 5.85
C ARG A 286 1.72 17.38 6.23
N TRP A 287 1.97 17.54 7.54
CA TRP A 287 3.21 18.05 8.10
C TRP A 287 4.03 16.96 8.81
N GLY A 288 3.68 15.70 8.61
CA GLY A 288 4.42 14.54 9.09
C GLY A 288 3.99 14.02 10.46
N ASP A 289 3.02 14.61 11.16
CA ASP A 289 2.55 14.09 12.45
C ASP A 289 1.57 12.91 12.27
N THR A 290 2.11 11.79 11.78
CA THR A 290 1.34 10.63 11.32
C THR A 290 0.73 9.84 12.49
N ASP A 291 1.41 9.79 13.63
CA ASP A 291 0.93 9.10 14.83
C ASP A 291 -0.21 9.88 15.50
N THR A 292 -0.13 11.22 15.56
CA THR A 292 -1.27 12.03 16.02
C THR A 292 -2.45 11.91 15.08
N ALA A 293 -2.22 11.96 13.76
CA ALA A 293 -3.27 11.77 12.77
C ALA A 293 -4.00 10.43 12.96
N TRP A 294 -3.26 9.33 13.17
CA TRP A 294 -3.85 8.03 13.46
C TRP A 294 -4.66 8.03 14.76
N ARG A 295 -4.13 8.61 15.85
CA ARG A 295 -4.85 8.69 17.13
C ARG A 295 -6.17 9.44 17.00
N ILE A 296 -6.20 10.53 16.22
CA ILE A 296 -7.42 11.29 15.91
C ILE A 296 -8.41 10.41 15.13
N LEU A 297 -7.97 9.80 14.03
CA LEU A 297 -8.83 8.92 13.22
C LEU A 297 -9.41 7.80 14.06
N ARG A 298 -8.56 7.10 14.81
CA ARG A 298 -8.94 5.98 15.67
C ARG A 298 -10.01 6.37 16.69
N ALA A 299 -9.85 7.51 17.35
CA ALA A 299 -10.82 8.02 18.31
C ALA A 299 -12.16 8.40 17.66
N ALA A 300 -12.13 8.74 16.37
CA ALA A 300 -13.31 9.15 15.61
C ALA A 300 -14.04 7.99 14.91
N ILE A 301 -13.44 6.80 14.79
CA ILE A 301 -14.09 5.64 14.14
C ILE A 301 -15.49 5.33 14.74
N PRO A 302 -15.71 5.36 16.07
CA PRO A 302 -17.05 5.15 16.63
C PRO A 302 -18.08 6.23 16.23
N LEU A 303 -17.62 7.40 15.77
CA LEU A 303 -18.45 8.50 15.30
C LEU A 303 -18.71 8.45 13.78
N TRP A 304 -18.16 7.45 13.09
CA TRP A 304 -18.38 7.25 11.66
C TRP A 304 -19.79 6.71 11.41
N GLU A 305 -20.44 7.27 10.38
CA GLU A 305 -21.78 6.92 9.96
C GLU A 305 -21.77 6.36 8.52
N PRO A 306 -22.49 5.26 8.25
CA PRO A 306 -22.60 4.71 6.91
C PRO A 306 -23.43 5.62 5.99
N LEU A 307 -23.12 5.60 4.69
CA LEU A 307 -23.83 6.40 3.66
C LEU A 307 -25.10 5.69 3.18
N ASP A 308 -25.05 4.37 3.15
CA ASP A 308 -26.13 3.46 2.80
C ASP A 308 -25.95 2.15 3.60
N PRO A 309 -26.95 1.24 3.61
CA PRO A 309 -26.85 -0.01 4.37
C PRO A 309 -25.65 -0.89 4.00
N ASP A 310 -25.06 -0.71 2.82
CA ASP A 310 -23.95 -1.51 2.31
C ASP A 310 -22.59 -0.87 2.56
N HIS A 311 -22.57 0.36 3.11
CA HIS A 311 -21.36 1.04 3.55
C HIS A 311 -20.98 0.52 4.94
N LEU A 312 -19.82 -0.13 5.05
CA LEU A 312 -19.36 -0.76 6.31
C LEU A 312 -18.06 -0.18 6.87
N ALA A 313 -17.30 0.53 6.04
CA ALA A 313 -16.09 1.19 6.48
C ALA A 313 -15.71 2.33 5.52
N PRO A 314 -15.06 3.40 6.01
CA PRO A 314 -14.61 4.54 5.20
C PRO A 314 -13.39 4.16 4.34
N VAL A 315 -13.61 3.36 3.30
CA VAL A 315 -12.53 2.90 2.40
C VAL A 315 -11.91 4.04 1.60
N GLY A 316 -12.60 5.17 1.44
CA GLY A 316 -12.10 6.39 0.81
C GLY A 316 -10.90 7.01 1.52
N LEU A 317 -10.64 6.67 2.80
CA LEU A 317 -9.38 7.03 3.46
C LEU A 317 -8.16 6.45 2.74
N LEU A 318 -8.29 5.31 2.07
CA LEU A 318 -7.22 4.67 1.30
C LEU A 318 -6.92 5.41 -0.01
N ALA A 319 -7.77 6.34 -0.44
CA ALA A 319 -7.57 7.14 -1.64
C ALA A 319 -6.90 8.50 -1.36
N ASP A 320 -6.96 8.96 -0.11
CA ASP A 320 -6.39 10.23 0.28
C ASP A 320 -4.86 10.14 0.28
N PRO A 321 -4.14 10.92 -0.55
CA PRO A 321 -2.69 10.78 -0.71
C PRO A 321 -1.92 11.05 0.59
N VAL A 322 -2.48 11.83 1.51
CA VAL A 322 -1.85 12.18 2.78
C VAL A 322 -2.19 11.15 3.86
N LEU A 323 -3.43 10.66 3.91
CA LEU A 323 -3.88 9.72 4.94
C LEU A 323 -3.62 8.25 4.61
N ALA A 324 -3.68 7.86 3.33
CA ALA A 324 -3.50 6.48 2.90
C ALA A 324 -2.16 5.85 3.38
N PRO A 325 -1.02 6.56 3.34
CA PRO A 325 0.25 6.03 3.88
C PRO A 325 0.20 5.74 5.39
N ILE A 326 -0.63 6.47 6.15
CA ILE A 326 -0.76 6.32 7.61
C ILE A 326 -1.52 5.04 7.96
N LEU A 327 -2.41 4.59 7.07
CA LEU A 327 -3.16 3.35 7.19
C LEU A 327 -2.26 2.15 6.86
N THR A 328 -1.35 1.80 7.76
CA THR A 328 -0.56 0.56 7.69
C THR A 328 -1.48 -0.67 7.84
N PRO A 329 -1.05 -1.87 7.43
CA PRO A 329 -1.86 -3.09 7.60
C PRO A 329 -2.37 -3.28 9.04
N ALA A 330 -1.52 -3.06 10.04
CA ALA A 330 -1.90 -3.14 11.45
C ALA A 330 -3.01 -2.12 11.82
N ARG A 331 -2.86 -0.86 11.39
CA ARG A 331 -3.84 0.20 11.63
C ARG A 331 -5.17 -0.05 10.90
N ARG A 332 -5.14 -0.64 9.70
CA ARG A 332 -6.37 -1.03 8.99
C ARG A 332 -7.09 -2.17 9.69
N THR A 333 -6.36 -3.16 10.21
CA THR A 333 -6.95 -4.22 11.04
C THR A 333 -7.55 -3.65 12.32
N GLU A 334 -6.85 -2.72 12.99
CA GLU A 334 -7.40 -2.00 14.16
C GLU A 334 -8.67 -1.22 13.79
N LEU A 335 -8.70 -0.55 12.63
CA LEU A 335 -9.89 0.14 12.12
C LEU A 335 -11.07 -0.83 11.95
N LEU A 336 -10.83 -1.98 11.31
CA LEU A 336 -11.85 -3.00 11.11
C LEU A 336 -12.32 -3.62 12.42
N ALA A 337 -11.43 -3.75 13.41
CA ALA A 337 -11.71 -4.27 14.74
C ALA A 337 -12.39 -3.26 15.68
N THR A 338 -12.42 -1.97 15.32
CA THR A 338 -13.06 -0.94 16.13
C THR A 338 -14.57 -0.92 15.88
N PRO A 339 -15.41 -1.04 16.95
CA PRO A 339 -16.86 -0.90 16.83
C PRO A 339 -17.27 0.47 16.30
N ARG A 340 -18.27 0.51 15.41
CA ARG A 340 -18.70 1.72 14.69
C ARG A 340 -20.16 1.66 14.23
N GLY A 341 -20.69 2.79 13.77
CA GLY A 341 -22.11 2.92 13.45
C GLY A 341 -22.99 2.74 14.69
N ASP A 342 -24.18 2.16 14.50
CA ASP A 342 -25.15 1.96 15.58
C ASP A 342 -24.69 0.95 16.66
N GLU A 343 -23.60 0.22 16.40
CA GLU A 343 -23.06 -0.82 17.30
C GLU A 343 -21.97 -0.30 18.25
N SER A 344 -21.68 1.00 18.20
CA SER A 344 -20.63 1.65 19.01
C SER A 344 -20.85 1.56 20.53
N GLY A 345 -22.08 1.28 20.98
CA GLY A 345 -22.44 1.16 22.41
C GLY A 345 -22.08 -0.18 23.06
N THR A 346 -21.77 -1.22 22.29
CA THR A 346 -21.36 -2.53 22.81
C THR A 346 -19.85 -2.67 22.78
N ALA A 347 -19.15 -1.85 23.57
CA ALA A 347 -17.71 -1.91 23.71
C ALA A 347 -17.27 -3.31 24.18
N HIS A 348 -16.87 -4.18 23.25
CA HIS A 348 -16.01 -5.28 23.59
C HIS A 348 -14.62 -4.67 23.77
N ALA A 349 -14.08 -4.79 24.97
CA ALA A 349 -12.70 -4.45 25.24
C ALA A 349 -11.84 -5.27 24.26
N SER A 350 -11.26 -4.63 23.25
CA SER A 350 -10.44 -5.37 22.29
C SER A 350 -9.23 -4.58 21.83
N ALA A 351 -8.11 -5.27 21.97
CA ALA A 351 -6.76 -4.99 21.50
C ALA A 351 -6.04 -3.79 22.14
N GLU A 352 -4.78 -4.01 22.50
CA GLU A 352 -3.86 -2.90 22.75
C GLU A 352 -3.79 -2.04 21.48
N PRO A 353 -3.81 -0.70 21.60
CA PRO A 353 -3.69 0.17 20.44
C PRO A 353 -2.44 -0.16 19.62
N THR A 354 -2.53 -0.05 18.29
CA THR A 354 -1.33 -0.21 17.45
C THR A 354 -0.28 0.81 17.91
N ALA A 355 0.95 0.35 18.10
CA ALA A 355 2.06 1.21 18.49
C ALA A 355 2.28 2.35 17.49
N ASP A 356 2.82 3.45 18.00
CA ASP A 356 3.28 4.58 17.19
C ASP A 356 4.39 4.12 16.22
N LEU A 357 4.38 4.69 15.01
CA LEU A 357 5.30 4.31 13.93
C LEU A 357 6.64 5.03 14.04
N ASP A 358 6.63 6.25 14.58
CA ASP A 358 7.81 7.10 14.63
C ASP A 358 8.67 6.78 15.87
N PRO A 359 9.95 6.40 15.69
CA PRO A 359 10.83 6.10 16.81
C PRO A 359 11.16 7.38 17.60
N GLY A 360 11.46 7.22 18.89
CA GLY A 360 12.06 8.28 19.68
C GLY A 360 13.49 8.62 19.22
N GLY A 361 13.92 9.86 19.48
CA GLY A 361 15.25 10.34 19.09
C GLY A 361 15.43 10.52 17.59
N LEU A 362 16.68 10.72 17.17
CA LEU A 362 17.06 10.96 15.77
C LEU A 362 18.16 10.00 15.29
N SER A 363 18.72 9.16 16.17
CA SER A 363 19.74 8.17 15.80
C SER A 363 19.28 7.17 14.75
N TRP A 364 17.97 6.98 14.57
CA TRP A 364 17.42 6.12 13.53
C TRP A 364 17.82 6.56 12.10
N LEU A 365 18.17 7.84 11.87
CA LEU A 365 18.62 8.35 10.58
C LEU A 365 19.87 7.65 10.05
N VAL A 366 20.74 7.19 10.95
CA VAL A 366 22.02 6.54 10.63
C VAL A 366 22.05 5.06 10.98
N ARG A 367 20.89 4.46 11.27
CA ARG A 367 20.77 3.00 11.42
C ARG A 367 20.47 2.36 10.07
N GLU A 368 20.94 1.13 9.89
CA GLU A 368 20.57 0.30 8.74
C GLU A 368 19.04 0.21 8.62
N GLY A 369 18.51 0.43 7.42
CA GLY A 369 17.06 0.44 7.21
C GLY A 369 16.31 1.66 7.77
N GLY A 370 17.02 2.66 8.31
CA GLY A 370 16.46 3.86 8.90
C GLY A 370 15.66 4.71 7.91
N LEU A 371 16.39 5.37 7.00
CA LEU A 371 15.83 6.15 5.89
C LEU A 371 15.43 5.28 4.67
N ARG A 372 15.99 4.08 4.55
CA ARG A 372 15.69 3.15 3.45
C ARG A 372 15.23 1.79 3.99
N PRO A 373 13.95 1.64 4.40
CA PRO A 373 13.42 0.34 4.80
C PRO A 373 13.74 -0.72 3.73
N GLY A 374 14.31 -1.86 4.15
CA GLY A 374 14.69 -2.96 3.25
C GLY A 374 16.02 -2.78 2.49
N ASN A 375 16.75 -1.68 2.68
CA ASN A 375 18.09 -1.49 2.11
C ASN A 375 19.13 -1.33 3.24
N PRO A 376 20.18 -2.17 3.28
CA PRO A 376 21.19 -2.12 4.34
C PRO A 376 22.14 -0.91 4.21
N SER A 377 22.20 -0.25 3.06
CA SER A 377 23.08 0.91 2.87
C SER A 377 22.57 2.15 3.61
N LEU A 378 23.49 2.80 4.33
CA LEU A 378 23.25 4.12 4.91
C LEU A 378 22.89 5.14 3.81
N SER A 379 22.07 6.12 4.17
CA SER A 379 21.74 7.25 3.29
C SER A 379 22.45 8.49 3.77
N ASP A 380 22.84 9.29 2.81
CA ASP A 380 23.29 10.64 3.08
C ASP A 380 22.06 11.49 3.30
N PHE A 381 22.16 12.46 4.18
CA PHE A 381 21.07 13.38 4.43
C PHE A 381 21.59 14.73 4.86
N ARG A 382 20.77 15.73 4.62
CA ARG A 382 20.93 17.03 5.26
C ARG A 382 19.58 17.54 5.69
N MET A 383 19.59 18.26 6.80
CA MET A 383 18.38 18.82 7.38
C MET A 383 18.64 20.19 7.97
N VAL A 384 17.59 21.00 7.97
CA VAL A 384 17.50 22.27 8.68
C VAL A 384 16.29 22.19 9.61
N LEU A 385 16.48 22.57 10.86
CA LEU A 385 15.47 22.59 11.91
C LEU A 385 15.32 24.05 12.34
N VAL A 386 14.10 24.57 12.38
CA VAL A 386 13.84 25.99 12.65
C VAL A 386 12.77 26.13 13.73
N GLU A 387 13.11 26.87 14.78
CA GLU A 387 12.24 27.16 15.91
C GLU A 387 11.30 28.33 15.58
N GLY A 388 10.03 28.22 15.97
CA GLY A 388 9.05 29.31 15.89
C GLY A 388 8.55 29.63 14.49
N VAL A 389 8.92 28.84 13.47
CA VAL A 389 8.52 29.02 12.07
C VAL A 389 7.60 27.88 11.63
N ALA A 390 6.50 28.17 10.96
CA ALA A 390 5.61 27.13 10.43
C ALA A 390 6.19 26.47 9.15
N PRO A 391 5.86 25.19 8.84
CA PRO A 391 6.45 24.50 7.70
C PRO A 391 6.22 25.19 6.34
N ASP A 392 5.08 25.87 6.17
CA ASP A 392 4.71 26.64 4.98
C ASP A 392 5.39 28.01 4.87
N GLU A 393 6.07 28.46 5.93
CA GLU A 393 6.85 29.70 5.94
C GLU A 393 8.34 29.47 5.64
N LEU A 394 8.83 28.23 5.72
CA LEU A 394 10.21 27.87 5.40
C LEU A 394 10.67 28.32 4.00
N PRO A 395 9.85 28.24 2.92
CA PRO A 395 10.24 28.74 1.61
C PRO A 395 10.53 30.24 1.57
N VAL A 396 9.95 31.03 2.48
CA VAL A 396 10.22 32.47 2.53
C VAL A 396 11.61 32.77 3.09
N LEU A 397 12.12 31.91 3.97
CA LEU A 397 13.43 32.06 4.62
C LEU A 397 14.54 31.38 3.82
N LEU A 398 14.22 30.27 3.18
CA LEU A 398 15.19 29.36 2.61
C LEU A 398 14.99 29.10 1.12
N GLY A 399 13.92 29.58 0.50
CA GLY A 399 13.64 29.35 -0.92
C GLY A 399 14.56 30.12 -1.85
N GLU A 400 14.82 29.58 -3.04
CA GLU A 400 15.68 30.18 -4.07
C GLU A 400 15.37 31.67 -4.33
N SER A 401 14.08 32.04 -4.32
CA SER A 401 13.63 33.39 -4.59
C SER A 401 12.52 33.81 -3.65
N THR A 402 12.34 35.13 -3.50
CA THR A 402 11.21 35.68 -2.74
C THR A 402 9.90 35.22 -3.36
N GLY A 403 9.16 34.36 -2.66
CA GLY A 403 7.88 33.82 -3.12
C GLY A 403 7.93 32.41 -3.73
N THR A 404 9.03 31.66 -3.59
CA THR A 404 9.08 30.24 -3.95
C THR A 404 7.89 29.47 -3.34
N PRO A 405 6.96 28.92 -4.15
CA PRO A 405 5.82 28.19 -3.62
C PRO A 405 6.22 26.78 -3.16
N LEU A 406 5.46 26.21 -2.22
CA LEU A 406 5.55 24.77 -1.95
C LEU A 406 5.07 23.99 -3.16
N SER A 407 5.89 23.06 -3.63
CA SER A 407 5.52 22.08 -4.64
C SER A 407 4.41 21.15 -4.11
N PRO A 408 3.59 20.57 -5.00
CA PRO A 408 2.71 19.46 -4.64
C PRO A 408 3.50 18.33 -3.97
N PRO A 409 2.86 17.49 -3.13
CA PRO A 409 3.52 16.36 -2.52
C PRO A 409 4.16 15.45 -3.58
N LEU A 410 5.44 15.10 -3.40
CA LEU A 410 6.18 14.27 -4.34
C LEU A 410 6.45 12.90 -3.74
N HIS A 411 6.15 11.84 -4.50
CA HIS A 411 6.64 10.50 -4.15
C HIS A 411 8.17 10.49 -4.17
N ARG A 412 8.77 9.70 -3.26
CA ARG A 412 10.22 9.54 -3.09
C ARG A 412 10.98 9.27 -4.40
N TRP A 413 10.42 8.47 -5.31
CA TRP A 413 11.03 8.18 -6.60
C TRP A 413 11.06 9.40 -7.56
N LYS A 414 10.10 10.33 -7.45
CA LYS A 414 10.10 11.60 -8.22
C LYS A 414 11.19 12.54 -7.71
N VAL A 415 11.40 12.62 -6.40
CA VAL A 415 12.52 13.37 -5.77
C VAL A 415 13.86 12.87 -6.31
N ARG A 416 14.09 11.55 -6.32
CA ARG A 416 15.32 10.95 -6.88
C ARG A 416 15.50 11.19 -8.40
N ARG A 417 14.42 11.42 -9.14
CA ARG A 417 14.47 11.74 -10.57
C ARG A 417 14.76 13.22 -10.81
N TYR A 418 14.34 14.11 -9.90
CA TYR A 418 14.64 15.54 -9.95
C TYR A 418 16.15 15.78 -10.01
N HIS A 419 16.90 15.22 -9.06
CA HIS A 419 18.35 15.38 -8.98
C HIS A 419 19.08 14.88 -10.24
N ARG A 420 18.67 13.73 -10.81
CA ARG A 420 19.24 13.23 -12.07
C ARG A 420 19.03 14.13 -13.27
N MET A 421 17.96 14.95 -13.29
CA MET A 421 17.70 15.90 -14.37
C MET A 421 18.41 17.24 -14.15
N GLU A 422 18.61 17.63 -12.90
CA GLU A 422 19.34 18.85 -12.53
C GLU A 422 20.86 18.69 -12.76
N GLU A 423 21.42 17.53 -12.39
CA GLU A 423 22.82 17.15 -12.67
C GLU A 423 23.17 17.23 -14.17
N GLN A 424 22.18 17.05 -15.05
CA GLN A 424 22.35 17.16 -16.51
C GLN A 424 22.26 18.60 -17.04
N ARG A 425 21.81 19.57 -16.23
CA ARG A 425 21.46 20.93 -16.68
C ARG A 425 22.35 22.05 -16.12
N ALA A 426 23.07 21.85 -15.02
CA ALA A 426 23.80 22.93 -14.36
C ALA A 426 25.23 23.16 -14.91
N SER A 427 25.58 24.42 -15.19
CA SER A 427 26.91 24.86 -15.67
C SER A 427 27.76 25.58 -14.61
N VAL A 428 27.19 25.83 -13.43
CA VAL A 428 27.83 26.45 -12.25
C VAL A 428 27.55 25.55 -11.05
N PRO A 429 28.48 25.36 -10.09
CA PRO A 429 28.21 24.57 -8.89
C PRO A 429 27.23 25.31 -7.98
N GLN A 430 25.94 25.05 -8.13
CA GLN A 430 24.91 25.49 -7.20
C GLN A 430 24.41 24.24 -6.47
N ASP A 431 24.55 24.22 -5.15
CA ASP A 431 24.09 23.10 -4.32
C ASP A 431 22.76 23.50 -3.68
N ARG A 432 21.68 23.26 -4.42
CA ARG A 432 20.31 23.58 -4.00
C ARG A 432 19.64 22.33 -3.49
N ALA A 433 19.06 22.42 -2.29
CA ALA A 433 18.39 21.29 -1.67
C ALA A 433 16.93 21.26 -2.06
N LEU A 434 16.41 20.10 -2.46
CA LEU A 434 14.97 19.86 -2.58
C LEU A 434 14.44 19.43 -1.21
N LEU A 435 14.19 20.42 -0.34
CA LEU A 435 13.81 20.19 1.05
C LEU A 435 12.34 19.77 1.15
N ARG A 436 12.11 18.57 1.69
CA ARG A 436 10.79 18.14 2.18
C ARG A 436 10.53 18.76 3.54
N VAL A 437 9.34 19.31 3.75
CA VAL A 437 9.03 20.09 4.95
C VAL A 437 7.96 19.48 5.83
N GLY A 438 8.09 19.69 7.13
CA GLY A 438 7.12 19.27 8.13
C GLY A 438 7.42 19.81 9.51
N ARG A 439 6.71 19.31 10.52
CA ARG A 439 6.91 19.65 11.93
C ARG A 439 7.94 18.73 12.57
N ALA A 440 8.77 19.28 13.44
CA ALA A 440 9.86 18.58 14.09
C ALA A 440 9.73 18.54 15.63
N GLY A 441 8.51 18.46 16.14
CA GLY A 441 8.19 18.60 17.57
C GLY A 441 7.49 19.92 17.89
N ALA A 442 7.27 20.18 19.18
CA ALA A 442 6.53 21.37 19.62
C ALA A 442 7.32 22.65 19.30
N GLY A 443 6.78 23.48 18.40
CA GLY A 443 7.40 24.77 18.03
C GLY A 443 8.56 24.66 17.03
N TRP A 444 8.83 23.49 16.47
CA TRP A 444 9.90 23.28 15.48
C TRP A 444 9.35 22.81 14.14
N SER A 445 9.98 23.29 13.06
CA SER A 445 9.78 22.80 11.69
C SER A 445 11.08 22.26 11.13
N PHE A 446 11.00 21.35 10.16
CA PHE A 446 12.16 20.83 9.45
C PHE A 446 12.06 21.08 7.94
N GLY A 447 13.21 21.21 7.29
CA GLY A 447 13.44 20.90 5.89
C GLY A 447 14.43 19.73 5.81
N PHE A 448 14.13 18.70 5.04
CA PHE A 448 14.92 17.47 4.97
C PHE A 448 15.15 17.02 3.53
N GLU A 449 16.40 16.71 3.19
CA GLU A 449 16.78 16.08 1.93
C GLU A 449 17.48 14.75 2.21
N GLU A 450 17.02 13.70 1.51
CA GLU A 450 17.67 12.39 1.46
C GLU A 450 18.53 12.34 0.20
N ASP A 451 19.75 11.84 0.31
CA ASP A 451 20.71 11.68 -0.79
C ASP A 451 21.01 13.00 -1.52
N PRO A 452 21.56 14.01 -0.82
CA PRO A 452 21.91 15.29 -1.44
C PRO A 452 22.84 15.10 -2.65
N ALA A 453 22.52 15.77 -3.77
CA ALA A 453 23.33 15.73 -4.98
C ALA A 453 24.67 16.49 -4.82
N GLY A 454 24.63 17.59 -4.05
CA GLY A 454 25.81 18.37 -3.69
C GLY A 454 26.73 17.61 -2.74
N ARG A 455 28.04 17.81 -2.91
CA ARG A 455 29.04 17.26 -1.98
C ARG A 455 29.47 18.33 -0.98
N HIS A 456 29.41 18.01 0.31
CA HIS A 456 29.89 18.92 1.33
C HIS A 456 31.41 19.17 1.20
N SER A 457 31.80 20.44 1.21
CA SER A 457 33.19 20.89 1.27
C SER A 457 33.28 22.03 2.27
N ALA A 458 34.09 21.88 3.32
CA ALA A 458 34.25 22.91 4.35
C ALA A 458 34.70 24.27 3.77
N HIS A 459 35.36 24.29 2.61
CA HIS A 459 35.81 25.52 1.96
C HIS A 459 34.69 26.28 1.22
N TRP A 460 33.70 25.53 0.70
CA TRP A 460 32.63 26.06 -0.14
C TRP A 460 31.29 26.15 0.58
N PHE A 461 31.12 25.37 1.64
CA PHE A 461 29.89 25.28 2.40
C PHE A 461 29.55 26.62 3.07
N ARG A 462 28.28 27.01 2.95
CA ARG A 462 27.67 28.14 3.62
C ARG A 462 26.44 27.64 4.35
N SER A 463 26.49 27.61 5.67
CA SER A 463 25.35 27.16 6.48
C SER A 463 24.12 28.05 6.23
N PRO A 464 22.93 27.47 6.00
CA PRO A 464 21.68 28.21 5.94
C PRO A 464 21.13 28.59 7.32
N ALA A 465 21.74 28.16 8.44
CA ALA A 465 21.23 28.42 9.79
C ALA A 465 21.00 29.93 10.08
N PRO A 466 21.90 30.86 9.71
CA PRO A 466 21.66 32.30 9.88
C PRO A 466 20.44 32.81 9.11
N ALA A 467 20.25 32.37 7.86
CA ALA A 467 19.09 32.77 7.07
C ALA A 467 17.78 32.20 7.66
N ALA A 468 17.81 30.93 8.08
CA ALA A 468 16.68 30.24 8.70
C ALA A 468 16.23 30.88 10.02
N SER A 469 17.15 31.40 10.83
CA SER A 469 16.85 32.04 12.13
C SER A 469 16.64 33.55 12.04
N SER A 470 16.65 34.15 10.85
CA SER A 470 16.59 35.61 10.66
C SER A 470 15.33 36.30 11.19
N ARG A 471 14.24 35.54 11.42
CA ARG A 471 13.00 36.04 12.03
C ARG A 471 12.93 35.87 13.55
N GLY A 472 14.02 35.43 14.18
CA GLY A 472 14.09 35.05 15.59
C GLY A 472 14.14 33.54 15.78
N GLY A 473 14.26 33.11 17.04
CA GLY A 473 14.42 31.69 17.39
C GLY A 473 15.77 31.11 16.94
N ARG A 474 15.91 29.80 17.09
CA ARG A 474 17.10 29.03 16.68
C ARG A 474 16.90 28.30 15.36
N ALA A 475 18.00 28.11 14.65
CA ALA A 475 18.09 27.20 13.52
C ALA A 475 19.28 26.26 13.68
N ILE A 476 19.06 24.98 13.40
CA ILE A 476 20.06 23.91 13.47
C ILE A 476 20.17 23.27 12.09
N VAL A 477 21.38 23.17 11.57
CA VAL A 477 21.67 22.48 10.31
C VAL A 477 22.54 21.28 10.60
N VAL A 478 22.12 20.13 10.08
CA VAL A 478 22.87 18.87 10.18
C VAL A 478 23.08 18.32 8.79
N TRP A 479 24.30 17.85 8.51
CA TRP A 479 24.61 17.06 7.33
C TRP A 479 25.35 15.80 7.76
N GLY A 480 24.79 14.63 7.47
CA GLY A 480 25.41 13.34 7.76
C GLY A 480 25.47 12.48 6.51
N GLY A 481 26.56 11.75 6.31
CA GLY A 481 26.66 10.81 5.18
C GLY A 481 28.09 10.47 4.76
N TRP A 482 28.19 9.83 3.61
CA TRP A 482 29.42 9.54 2.89
C TRP A 482 29.77 10.69 1.95
N SER A 483 30.95 11.25 2.10
CA SER A 483 31.47 12.35 1.28
C SER A 483 32.86 11.97 0.81
N TRP A 484 33.11 11.88 -0.50
CA TRP A 484 34.44 11.55 -1.05
C TRP A 484 35.08 10.29 -0.46
N ASP A 485 34.31 9.22 -0.28
CA ASP A 485 34.74 7.95 0.35
C ASP A 485 35.11 8.05 1.85
N THR A 486 34.71 9.15 2.51
CA THR A 486 34.91 9.41 3.96
C THR A 486 33.59 9.67 4.66
N LEU A 487 33.49 9.36 5.95
CA LEU A 487 32.29 9.64 6.75
C LEU A 487 32.28 11.08 7.23
N LEU A 488 31.16 11.76 7.06
CA LEU A 488 30.96 13.16 7.37
C LEU A 488 29.84 13.35 8.40
N PHE A 489 30.10 14.24 9.36
CA PHE A 489 29.07 14.86 10.18
C PHE A 489 29.34 16.36 10.34
N HIS A 490 28.41 17.18 9.89
CA HIS A 490 28.42 18.64 10.08
C HIS A 490 27.26 19.07 10.97
N LEU A 491 27.52 20.01 11.87
CA LEU A 491 26.53 20.69 12.70
C LEU A 491 26.81 22.20 12.69
N SER A 492 25.79 23.01 12.42
CA SER A 492 25.83 24.46 12.63
C SER A 492 24.54 24.96 13.29
N VAL A 493 24.69 25.90 14.21
CA VAL A 493 23.57 26.49 14.95
C VAL A 493 23.65 28.00 14.90
N ALA A 494 22.51 28.65 14.67
CA ALA A 494 22.36 30.10 14.70
C ALA A 494 21.12 30.49 15.51
N GLU A 495 21.12 31.69 16.08
CA GLU A 495 19.99 32.27 16.81
C GLU A 495 19.78 33.71 16.34
N ALA A 496 18.54 34.06 16.00
CA ALA A 496 18.18 35.40 15.49
C ALA A 496 19.05 35.91 14.32
N GLY A 497 19.58 35.00 13.48
CA GLY A 497 20.46 35.33 12.37
C GLY A 497 21.96 35.37 12.70
N ASP A 498 22.34 35.26 13.97
CA ASP A 498 23.73 35.24 14.41
C ASP A 498 24.24 33.79 14.57
N PRO A 499 25.36 33.39 13.92
CA PRO A 499 25.97 32.08 14.14
C PRO A 499 26.42 31.92 15.59
N LEU A 500 26.03 30.82 16.24
CA LEU A 500 26.44 30.50 17.62
C LEU A 500 27.69 29.60 17.65
N PHE A 501 27.62 28.48 16.93
CA PHE A 501 28.73 27.55 16.78
C PHE A 501 28.53 26.67 15.53
N GLU A 502 29.64 26.16 14.99
CA GLU A 502 29.64 25.15 13.94
C GLU A 502 30.84 24.23 14.07
N TYR A 503 30.69 22.99 13.63
CA TYR A 503 31.84 22.11 13.41
C TYR A 503 31.58 21.08 12.30
N THR A 504 32.67 20.59 11.72
CA THR A 504 32.64 19.50 10.73
C THR A 504 33.60 18.40 11.16
N VAL A 505 33.11 17.18 11.25
CA VAL A 505 33.91 15.98 11.51
C VAL A 505 33.98 15.14 10.24
N ARG A 506 35.19 14.79 9.81
CA ARG A 506 35.46 13.84 8.73
C ARG A 506 36.30 12.68 9.23
N ASP A 507 35.81 11.46 9.08
CA ASP A 507 36.44 10.24 9.62
C ASP A 507 36.86 10.39 11.09
N GLY A 508 36.03 11.05 11.90
CA GLY A 508 36.32 11.26 13.32
C GLY A 508 37.34 12.35 13.64
N ILE A 509 37.87 13.05 12.63
CA ILE A 509 38.75 14.22 12.78
C ILE A 509 37.93 15.50 12.60
N VAL A 510 38.08 16.44 13.53
CA VAL A 510 37.46 17.77 13.43
C VAL A 510 38.23 18.61 12.41
N GLU A 511 37.61 18.96 11.28
CA GLU A 511 38.20 19.80 10.22
C GLU A 511 38.02 21.29 10.52
N THR A 512 36.83 21.66 11.00
CA THR A 512 36.45 23.03 11.35
C THR A 512 35.71 23.03 12.67
N GLU A 513 35.97 24.03 13.51
CA GLU A 513 35.23 24.31 14.73
C GLU A 513 35.25 25.83 14.97
N THR A 514 34.07 26.43 15.09
CA THR A 514 33.90 27.85 15.40
C THR A 514 32.82 28.04 16.46
N GLY A 515 32.93 29.12 17.25
CA GLY A 515 32.01 29.40 18.35
C GLY A 515 32.26 28.53 19.59
N SER A 516 31.31 28.58 20.55
CA SER A 516 31.40 27.82 21.81
C SER A 516 30.41 26.66 21.79
N VAL A 517 30.89 25.47 21.42
CA VAL A 517 30.07 24.25 21.36
C VAL A 517 29.69 23.78 22.78
N PRO A 518 28.40 23.52 23.07
CA PRO A 518 27.97 22.96 24.35
C PRO A 518 28.67 21.62 24.66
N PRO A 519 29.03 21.32 25.93
CA PRO A 519 29.76 20.09 26.29
C PRO A 519 29.07 18.79 25.85
N GLU A 520 27.73 18.77 25.83
CA GLU A 520 26.91 17.64 25.41
C GLU A 520 26.97 17.38 23.89
N LEU A 521 27.34 18.41 23.11
CA LEU A 521 27.49 18.36 21.66
C LEU A 521 28.95 18.41 21.21
N ALA A 522 29.92 18.48 22.14
CA ALA A 522 31.32 18.54 21.78
C ALA A 522 31.77 17.23 21.09
N PRO A 523 32.51 17.29 19.96
CA PRO A 523 32.87 16.09 19.20
C PRO A 523 33.52 14.98 20.03
N ALA A 524 34.42 15.35 20.95
CA ALA A 524 35.09 14.42 21.85
C ALA A 524 34.11 13.72 22.83
N SER A 525 33.13 14.45 23.39
CA SER A 525 32.11 13.92 24.29
C SER A 525 31.20 12.90 23.59
N LEU A 526 30.92 13.13 22.30
CA LEU A 526 30.09 12.26 21.47
C LEU A 526 30.83 10.99 21.03
N GLY A 527 32.16 10.96 21.18
CA GLY A 527 33.02 9.83 20.82
C GLY A 527 33.52 9.88 19.37
N PHE A 528 33.53 11.06 18.74
CA PHE A 528 34.29 11.22 17.51
C PHE A 528 35.78 11.11 17.82
N SER A 529 36.47 10.23 17.13
CA SER A 529 37.90 9.98 17.32
C SER A 529 38.53 9.54 16.00
N PRO A 530 39.79 9.94 15.73
CA PRO A 530 40.49 9.56 14.52
C PRO A 530 40.61 8.04 14.41
N PRO A 531 40.62 7.48 13.19
CA PRO A 531 40.74 6.05 12.97
C PRO A 531 42.06 5.52 13.55
N SER A 532 41.99 4.33 14.16
CA SER A 532 43.22 3.62 14.54
C SER A 532 43.88 3.13 13.26
N ALA A 533 45.19 3.36 13.08
CA ALA A 533 45.90 3.05 11.83
C ALA A 533 45.50 1.69 11.21
N VAL A 534 44.74 1.72 10.11
CA VAL A 534 44.27 0.53 9.39
C VAL A 534 45.27 0.18 8.29
N ALA A 535 45.58 -1.11 8.14
CA ALA A 535 46.35 -1.61 7.01
C ALA A 535 45.57 -1.39 5.68
N PRO A 536 46.24 -1.11 4.55
CA PRO A 536 45.56 -0.90 3.29
C PRO A 536 44.78 -2.17 2.88
N HIS A 537 43.51 -1.99 2.50
CA HIS A 537 42.56 -2.98 1.95
C HIS A 537 41.53 -3.66 2.87
N GLU A 538 41.38 -3.26 4.15
CA GLU A 538 40.17 -3.58 4.93
C GLU A 538 39.16 -2.41 4.86
N PRO A 539 37.84 -2.67 4.75
CA PRO A 539 36.84 -1.62 4.99
C PRO A 539 37.05 -1.07 6.41
N PRO A 540 36.99 0.25 6.62
CA PRO A 540 37.41 0.85 7.88
C PRO A 540 36.59 0.28 9.05
N LYS A 541 37.26 -0.44 9.96
CA LYS A 541 36.68 -0.88 11.25
C LYS A 541 36.10 0.30 12.06
N ASP A 542 36.52 1.52 11.74
CA ASP A 542 36.13 2.76 12.39
C ASP A 542 34.84 3.41 11.84
N ALA A 543 34.25 2.86 10.75
CA ALA A 543 32.97 3.35 10.23
C ALA A 543 31.81 3.18 11.23
N ALA A 544 31.82 2.10 12.01
CA ALA A 544 30.85 1.85 13.06
C ALA A 544 31.00 2.83 14.24
N ALA A 545 32.23 3.21 14.57
CA ALA A 545 32.51 4.16 15.66
C ALA A 545 32.01 5.57 15.27
N HIS A 546 32.32 6.03 14.06
CA HIS A 546 31.79 7.30 13.54
C HIS A 546 30.26 7.29 13.47
N THR A 547 29.66 6.22 12.96
CA THR A 547 28.19 6.08 12.90
C THR A 547 27.56 6.12 14.30
N THR A 548 28.20 5.50 15.29
CA THR A 548 27.77 5.52 16.69
C THR A 548 27.87 6.93 17.29
N ALA A 549 28.96 7.66 17.01
CA ALA A 549 29.14 9.04 17.45
C ALA A 549 28.09 9.97 16.81
N THR A 550 27.82 9.80 15.51
CA THR A 550 26.75 10.51 14.80
C THR A 550 25.37 10.21 15.39
N ALA A 551 25.08 8.94 15.69
CA ALA A 551 23.83 8.55 16.36
C ALA A 551 23.66 9.26 17.72
N ARG A 552 24.72 9.33 18.53
CA ARG A 552 24.72 10.05 19.82
C ARG A 552 24.52 11.55 19.62
N ALA A 553 25.17 12.14 18.63
CA ALA A 553 25.01 13.57 18.31
C ALA A 553 23.54 13.90 17.98
N LEU A 554 22.93 13.07 17.13
CA LEU A 554 21.52 13.22 16.73
C LEU A 554 20.57 13.07 17.92
N ASP A 555 20.78 12.08 18.79
CA ASP A 555 19.93 11.89 19.99
C ASP A 555 20.15 13.01 21.03
N ALA A 556 21.38 13.51 21.20
CA ALA A 556 21.66 14.66 22.05
C ALA A 556 20.97 15.93 21.56
N LEU A 557 20.92 16.17 20.24
CA LEU A 557 20.13 17.26 19.65
C LEU A 557 18.63 17.08 19.91
N ALA A 558 18.12 15.86 19.73
CA ALA A 558 16.72 15.53 19.98
C ALA A 558 16.32 15.81 21.43
N GLU A 559 17.15 15.41 22.39
CA GLU A 559 16.93 15.61 23.82
C GLU A 559 17.07 17.08 24.23
N MET A 560 18.15 17.74 23.82
CA MET A 560 18.45 19.12 24.20
C MET A 560 17.39 20.12 23.72
N TYR A 561 16.86 19.91 22.51
CA TYR A 561 15.92 20.85 21.88
C TYR A 561 14.48 20.32 21.80
N GLY A 562 14.21 19.10 22.28
CA GLY A 562 12.89 18.47 22.21
C GLY A 562 12.44 18.15 20.77
N ILE A 563 13.41 17.96 19.87
CA ILE A 563 13.18 17.77 18.43
C ILE A 563 12.89 16.32 18.12
N ARG A 564 11.96 16.08 17.19
CA ARG A 564 11.63 14.75 16.66
C ARG A 564 11.46 14.85 15.16
N LEU A 565 11.72 13.77 14.43
CA LEU A 565 11.44 13.71 13.00
C LEU A 565 10.49 12.55 12.68
N PRO A 566 9.53 12.76 11.78
CA PRO A 566 8.55 11.74 11.43
C PRO A 566 9.17 10.75 10.44
N ARG A 567 9.73 9.65 10.94
CA ARG A 567 10.33 8.60 10.11
C ARG A 567 9.34 8.12 9.06
N HIS A 568 8.12 7.77 9.46
CA HIS A 568 7.12 7.21 8.55
C HIS A 568 6.76 8.20 7.42
N ALA A 569 6.59 9.48 7.75
CA ALA A 569 6.31 10.50 6.74
C ALA A 569 7.50 10.73 5.78
N LEU A 570 8.74 10.62 6.28
CA LEU A 570 9.95 10.77 5.48
C LEU A 570 10.23 9.55 4.59
N THR A 571 9.85 8.34 5.01
CA THR A 571 10.15 7.11 4.25
C THR A 571 9.02 6.69 3.33
N GLU A 572 7.77 6.77 3.80
CA GLU A 572 6.57 6.24 3.12
C GLU A 572 5.53 7.33 2.80
N GLY A 573 5.63 8.51 3.41
CA GLY A 573 4.65 9.59 3.28
C GLY A 573 4.85 10.53 2.08
N LEU A 574 3.87 11.43 1.91
CA LEU A 574 3.83 12.47 0.89
C LEU A 574 3.91 13.86 1.53
N LEU A 575 5.15 14.30 1.79
CA LEU A 575 5.43 15.66 2.26
C LEU A 575 5.58 16.62 1.07
N ARG A 576 5.22 17.89 1.30
CA ARG A 576 5.50 18.98 0.36
C ARG A 576 6.98 19.32 0.37
N SER A 577 7.47 19.87 -0.74
CA SER A 577 8.86 20.27 -0.88
C SER A 577 9.03 21.63 -1.55
N PHE A 578 10.20 22.23 -1.40
CA PHE A 578 10.63 23.40 -2.13
C PHE A 578 12.13 23.34 -2.39
N GLU A 579 12.58 24.08 -3.40
CA GLU A 579 14.01 24.21 -3.70
C GLU A 579 14.62 25.34 -2.87
N SER A 580 15.68 25.02 -2.14
CA SER A 580 16.36 25.96 -1.27
C SER A 580 17.31 26.90 -2.04
N VAL A 581 17.72 27.98 -1.38
CA VAL A 581 18.94 28.71 -1.72
C VAL A 581 20.14 27.77 -1.79
N SER A 582 21.19 28.15 -2.51
CA SER A 582 22.44 27.37 -2.56
C SER A 582 23.12 27.31 -1.19
N TRP A 583 23.51 26.11 -0.77
CA TRP A 583 24.30 25.86 0.45
C TRP A 583 25.81 26.01 0.19
N VAL A 584 26.17 26.42 -1.03
CA VAL A 584 27.53 26.77 -1.44
C VAL A 584 27.64 28.29 -1.60
N ARG A 585 28.73 28.87 -1.04
CA ARG A 585 29.06 30.29 -1.20
C ARG A 585 29.36 30.63 -2.66
N GLU A 586 29.12 31.89 -3.04
CA GLU A 586 29.55 32.37 -4.36
C GLU A 586 31.09 32.30 -4.50
N PRO A 587 31.61 31.94 -5.70
CA PRO A 587 33.03 32.01 -6.00
C PRO A 587 33.58 33.42 -5.81
N ARG A 588 34.79 33.50 -5.24
CA ARG A 588 35.57 34.73 -5.07
C ARG A 588 36.72 34.75 -6.07
N ASP A 589 37.26 35.93 -6.35
CA ASP A 589 38.45 36.09 -7.18
C ASP A 589 39.61 35.22 -6.64
N GLY A 590 40.05 34.24 -7.43
CA GLY A 590 41.13 33.29 -7.08
C GLY A 590 40.67 31.85 -6.81
N ASP A 591 39.37 31.59 -6.72
CA ASP A 591 38.84 30.23 -6.62
C ASP A 591 38.96 29.49 -7.98
N SER A 592 39.34 28.21 -7.98
CA SER A 592 39.39 27.36 -9.18
C SER A 592 38.17 26.43 -9.27
N TRP A 593 37.46 26.45 -10.40
CA TRP A 593 36.37 25.50 -10.69
C TRP A 593 36.38 25.07 -12.16
N VAL A 594 35.83 23.88 -12.43
CA VAL A 594 35.73 23.29 -13.77
C VAL A 594 34.25 23.16 -14.13
N THR A 595 33.83 23.79 -15.22
CA THR A 595 32.52 23.57 -15.82
C THR A 595 32.62 22.44 -16.85
N LEU A 596 32.02 21.29 -16.57
CA LEU A 596 31.86 20.21 -17.54
C LEU A 596 30.52 20.42 -18.26
N ARG A 597 30.56 20.63 -19.59
CA ARG A 597 29.37 20.55 -20.45
C ARG A 597 29.35 19.18 -21.11
N PHE A 598 28.27 18.44 -20.94
CA PHE A 598 27.98 17.25 -21.74
C PHE A 598 27.02 17.66 -22.86
N GLU A 599 27.42 17.47 -24.13
CA GLU A 599 26.56 17.61 -25.31
C GLU A 599 25.67 16.40 -25.52
#